data_AF-A0A3C0ZSI5-F1
#
_entry.id   AF-A0A3C0ZSI5-F1
#
_cell.length_a   1.000
_cell.length_b   1.000
_cell.length_c   1.000
_cell.angle_alpha   90.00
_cell.angle_beta   90.00
_cell.angle_gamma   90.00
#
_symmetry.space_group_name_H-M   'P 1'
#
loop_
_entity.id
_entity.type
_entity.pdbx_description
1 polymer ?
#
loop_
_entity_poly.entity_id
_entity_poly.type
_entity_poly.pdbx_seq_one_letter_code
_entity_poly.pdbx_strand_id
1 'polypeptide(L)'
;VVSFGTSFNESRAEDIGGIEKALQEANPDWSVRRAFTAQIIINHVQARDEEVIDNVDQALARAKANGVKNLVVQPTHLMHGAEYDELMA
;
A
#
# COMPACT_ATOMS: atom_id res chain seq x y z
N VAL A 1 -3.79 2.03 -2.40
CA VAL A 1 -3.80 0.55 -2.45
C VAL A 1 -3.04 0.06 -1.24
N VAL A 2 -3.68 -0.81 -0.45
CA VAL A 2 -3.09 -1.37 0.76
C VAL A 2 -2.92 -2.86 0.54
N SER A 3 -1.69 -3.34 0.71
CA SER A 3 -1.34 -4.77 0.57
C SER A 3 -0.66 -5.27 1.84
N PHE A 4 -0.67 -6.57 2.07
CA PHE A 4 0.21 -7.17 3.08
C PHE A 4 1.68 -6.80 2.83
N GLY A 5 2.10 -6.91 1.58
CA GLY A 5 3.45 -6.60 1.11
C GLY A 5 4.28 -7.86 0.87
N THR A 6 5.39 -7.70 0.15
CA THR A 6 6.38 -8.76 -0.01
C THR A 6 7.79 -8.17 -0.06
N SER A 7 8.74 -8.90 0.51
CA SER A 7 10.15 -8.56 0.43
C SER A 7 10.79 -9.00 -0.89
N PHE A 8 10.12 -9.79 -1.74
CA PHE A 8 10.67 -10.16 -3.04
C PHE A 8 10.39 -9.09 -4.09
N ASN A 9 11.44 -8.50 -4.68
CA ASN A 9 11.30 -7.32 -5.56
C ASN A 9 10.57 -7.63 -6.86
N GLU A 10 10.85 -8.78 -7.46
CA GLU A 10 10.20 -9.23 -8.70
C GLU A 10 8.70 -9.40 -8.49
N SER A 11 8.28 -10.19 -7.50
CA SER A 11 6.86 -10.36 -7.14
C SER A 11 6.20 -9.05 -6.70
N ARG A 12 6.91 -8.16 -5.98
CA ARG A 12 6.39 -6.83 -5.61
C ARG A 12 6.10 -5.98 -6.85
N ALA A 13 6.94 -6.04 -7.87
CA ALA A 13 6.80 -5.26 -9.09
C ALA A 13 5.70 -5.82 -10.01
N GLU A 14 5.63 -7.15 -10.15
CA GLU A 14 4.67 -7.82 -11.03
C GLU A 14 3.26 -7.85 -10.43
N ASP A 15 3.11 -8.29 -9.19
CA ASP A 15 1.80 -8.51 -8.58
C ASP A 15 1.22 -7.20 -8.03
N ILE A 16 1.87 -6.64 -7.00
CA ILE A 16 1.39 -5.43 -6.32
C ILE A 16 1.48 -4.23 -7.28
N GLY A 17 2.63 -4.09 -7.97
CA GLY A 17 2.82 -3.05 -8.96
C GLY A 17 1.86 -3.18 -10.16
N GLY A 18 1.51 -4.40 -10.57
CA GLY A 18 0.51 -4.65 -11.61
C GLY A 18 -0.88 -4.13 -11.21
N ILE A 19 -1.33 -4.44 -9.99
CA ILE A 19 -2.61 -3.95 -9.45
C ILE A 19 -2.63 -2.42 -9.38
N GLU A 20 -1.56 -1.81 -8.89
CA GLU A 20 -1.45 -0.35 -8.78
C GLU A 20 -1.50 0.35 -10.14
N LYS A 21 -0.82 -0.20 -11.14
CA LYS A 21 -0.87 0.30 -12.52
C LYS A 21 -2.27 0.17 -13.10
N ALA A 22 -2.90 -0.99 -12.97
CA ALA A 22 -4.26 -1.20 -13.46
C ALA A 22 -5.27 -0.23 -12.81
N LEU A 23 -5.16 0.02 -11.50
CA LEU A 23 -6.00 0.98 -10.80
C LEU A 23 -5.73 2.42 -11.26
N GLN A 24 -4.47 2.78 -11.51
CA GLN A 24 -4.11 4.11 -12.00
C GLN A 24 -4.61 4.34 -13.44
N GLU A 25 -4.52 3.33 -14.30
CA GLU A 25 -5.03 3.37 -15.68
C GLU A 25 -6.56 3.48 -15.72
N ALA A 26 -7.26 2.75 -14.85
CA ALA A 26 -8.72 2.79 -14.75
C ALA A 26 -9.25 4.08 -14.10
N ASN A 27 -8.43 4.77 -13.29
CA ASN A 27 -8.82 5.96 -12.53
C ASN A 27 -7.79 7.09 -12.73
N PRO A 28 -7.64 7.63 -13.95
CA PRO A 28 -6.57 8.58 -14.29
C PRO A 28 -6.63 9.90 -13.49
N ASP A 29 -7.82 10.29 -13.03
CA ASP A 29 -8.02 11.51 -12.23
C ASP A 29 -7.61 11.34 -10.74
N TRP A 30 -7.30 10.11 -10.32
CA TRP A 30 -6.91 9.80 -8.95
C TRP A 30 -5.39 9.60 -8.86
N SER A 31 -4.80 10.04 -7.75
CA SER A 31 -3.41 9.68 -7.42
C SER A 31 -3.39 8.35 -6.67
N VAL A 32 -2.90 7.30 -7.33
CA VAL A 32 -2.73 6.00 -6.70
C VAL A 32 -1.46 6.00 -5.84
N ARG A 33 -1.59 5.60 -4.57
CA ARG A 33 -0.50 5.48 -3.60
C ARG A 33 -0.48 4.09 -2.97
N ARG A 34 0.72 3.63 -2.59
CA ARG A 34 0.97 2.34 -1.93
C ARG A 34 1.09 2.53 -0.42
N ALA A 35 0.60 1.55 0.35
CA ALA A 35 0.98 1.32 1.73
C ALA A 35 0.98 -0.18 2.04
N PHE A 36 1.83 -0.62 2.96
CA PHE A 36 1.85 -2.02 3.44
C PHE A 36 1.34 -2.13 4.88
N THR A 37 0.72 -3.26 5.21
CA THR A 37 0.28 -3.57 6.59
C THR A 37 1.38 -4.29 7.39
N ALA A 38 2.20 -5.12 6.75
CA ALA A 38 3.20 -5.92 7.45
C ALA A 38 4.48 -5.11 7.77
N GLN A 39 4.62 -4.63 9.01
CA GLN A 39 5.79 -3.87 9.45
C GLN A 39 7.11 -4.65 9.31
N ILE A 40 7.09 -5.99 9.46
CA ILE A 40 8.25 -6.85 9.25
C ILE A 40 8.75 -6.75 7.79
N ILE A 41 7.82 -6.72 6.83
CA ILE A 41 8.16 -6.59 5.40
C ILE A 41 8.71 -5.19 5.11
N ILE A 42 8.07 -4.15 5.63
CA ILE A 42 8.52 -2.76 5.48
C ILE A 42 9.96 -2.61 5.98
N ASN A 43 10.23 -3.09 7.20
CA ASN A 43 11.56 -3.02 7.81
C ASN A 43 12.59 -3.82 7.00
N HIS A 44 12.21 -4.99 6.49
CA HIS A 44 13.11 -5.82 5.68
C HIS A 44 13.47 -5.14 4.36
N VAL A 45 12.49 -4.58 3.64
CA VAL A 45 12.72 -3.86 2.39
C VAL A 45 13.57 -2.62 2.63
N GLN A 46 13.28 -1.85 3.67
CA GLN A 46 14.09 -0.68 4.02
C GLN A 46 15.53 -1.06 4.37
N ALA A 47 15.75 -2.13 5.13
CA ALA A 47 17.09 -2.54 5.53
C ALA A 47 17.92 -3.12 4.37
N ARG A 48 17.29 -3.81 3.42
CA ARG A 48 17.97 -4.47 2.30
C ARG A 48 18.15 -3.57 1.09
N ASP A 49 17.11 -2.82 0.74
CA ASP A 49 17.01 -2.08 -0.52
C ASP A 49 17.02 -0.55 -0.31
N GLU A 50 17.04 -0.07 0.94
CA GLU A 50 16.91 1.35 1.31
C GLU A 50 15.61 2.01 0.79
N GLU A 51 14.64 1.20 0.35
CA GLU A 51 13.33 1.66 -0.14
C GLU A 51 12.40 1.92 1.05
N VAL A 52 11.93 3.16 1.16
CA VAL A 52 10.98 3.57 2.20
C VAL A 52 9.55 3.33 1.70
N ILE A 53 8.91 2.32 2.27
CA ILE A 53 7.50 2.03 2.05
C ILE A 53 6.72 2.50 3.27
N ASP A 54 5.72 3.36 3.04
CA ASP A 54 4.84 3.83 4.11
C ASP A 54 4.00 2.65 4.63
N ASN A 55 3.84 2.58 5.96
CA ASN A 55 2.73 1.84 6.55
C ASN A 55 1.42 2.63 6.39
N VAL A 56 0.29 2.03 6.80
CA VAL A 56 -1.04 2.65 6.63
C VAL A 56 -1.11 4.01 7.33
N ASP A 57 -0.69 4.12 8.59
CA ASP A 57 -0.75 5.37 9.35
C ASP A 57 0.11 6.48 8.71
N GLN A 58 1.31 6.14 8.27
CA GLN A 58 2.22 7.06 7.58
C GLN A 58 1.60 7.55 6.26
N ALA A 59 0.99 6.64 5.50
CA ALA A 59 0.33 6.98 4.25
C ALA A 59 -0.88 7.91 4.48
N LEU A 60 -1.69 7.65 5.51
CA LEU A 60 -2.83 8.49 5.89
C LEU A 60 -2.36 9.87 6.39
N ALA A 61 -1.34 9.93 7.24
CA ALA A 61 -0.76 11.18 7.72
C ALA A 61 -0.23 12.02 6.55
N ARG A 62 0.43 11.39 5.58
CA ARG A 62 0.93 12.05 4.37
C ARG A 62 -0.21 12.53 3.47
N ALA A 63 -1.26 11.74 3.30
CA ALA A 63 -2.46 12.15 2.55
C ALA A 63 -3.10 13.40 3.18
N LYS A 64 -3.23 13.42 4.51
CA LYS A 64 -3.73 14.57 5.26
C LYS A 64 -2.83 15.80 5.10
N ALA A 65 -1.51 15.63 5.20
CA ALA A 65 -0.54 16.72 5.00
C ALA A 65 -0.60 17.32 3.59
N ASN A 66 -0.86 16.48 2.58
CA ASN A 66 -1.05 16.89 1.18
C ASN A 66 -2.43 17.50 0.90
N GLY A 67 -3.29 17.66 1.92
CA GLY A 67 -4.61 18.27 1.77
C GLY A 67 -5.64 17.39 1.08
N VAL A 68 -5.42 16.08 0.98
CA VAL A 68 -6.36 15.13 0.38
C VAL A 68 -7.69 15.20 1.12
N LYS A 69 -8.78 15.43 0.37
CA LYS A 69 -10.15 15.54 0.93
C LYS A 69 -10.99 14.30 0.68
N ASN A 70 -10.78 13.64 -0.44
CA ASN A 70 -11.44 12.41 -0.82
C ASN A 70 -10.37 11.31 -0.93
N LEU A 71 -10.52 10.26 -0.12
CA LEU A 71 -9.59 9.14 -0.07
C LEU A 71 -10.38 7.85 -0.20
N VAL A 72 -9.92 6.95 -1.06
CA VAL A 72 -10.43 5.59 -1.18
C VAL A 72 -9.31 4.63 -0.83
N VAL A 73 -9.58 3.71 0.10
CA VAL A 73 -8.65 2.65 0.49
C VAL A 73 -9.12 1.37 -0.17
N GLN A 74 -8.32 0.85 -1.10
CA GLN A 74 -8.53 -0.46 -1.73
C GLN A 74 -7.54 -1.47 -1.14
N PRO A 75 -8.00 -2.41 -0.31
CA PRO A 75 -7.19 -3.52 0.17
C PRO A 75 -7.03 -4.59 -0.92
N THR A 76 -5.90 -5.29 -0.93
CA THR A 76 -5.62 -6.43 -1.83
C THR A 76 -5.61 -7.78 -1.09
N HIS A 77 -6.05 -7.81 0.16
CA HIS A 77 -6.18 -9.04 0.94
C HIS A 77 -7.22 -9.96 0.30
N LEU A 78 -6.89 -11.25 0.16
CA LEU A 78 -7.77 -12.25 -0.45
C LEU A 78 -8.95 -12.63 0.45
N MET A 79 -8.79 -12.49 1.78
CA MET A 79 -9.78 -12.88 2.78
C MET A 79 -10.01 -11.76 3.78
N HIS A 80 -11.24 -11.67 4.29
CA HIS A 80 -11.57 -10.88 5.48
C HIS A 80 -11.04 -11.57 6.74
N GLY A 81 -9.72 -11.50 6.94
CA GLY A 81 -9.05 -11.95 8.16
C GLY A 81 -8.66 -10.78 9.06
N ALA A 82 -7.89 -11.07 10.11
CA ALA A 82 -7.44 -10.07 11.09
C ALA A 82 -6.76 -8.83 10.46
N GLU A 83 -6.06 -9.01 9.33
CA GLU A 83 -5.39 -7.92 8.59
C GLU A 83 -6.38 -6.92 7.96
N TYR A 84 -7.60 -7.36 7.63
CA TYR A 84 -8.66 -6.47 7.17
C TYR A 84 -9.30 -5.72 8.35
N ASP A 85 -9.45 -6.40 9.49
CA ASP A 85 -10.00 -5.79 10.71
C ASP A 85 -9.06 -4.71 11.25
N GLU A 86 -7.75 -4.94 11.26
CA GLU A 86 -6.73 -3.94 11.62
C GLU A 86 -6.75 -2.71 10.70
N LEU A 87 -7.15 -2.87 9.44
CA LEU A 87 -7.28 -1.74 8.50
C LEU A 87 -8.55 -0.91 8.73
N MET A 88 -9.61 -1.53 9.26
CA MET A 88 -10.91 -0.90 9.48
C MET A 88 -11.06 -0.29 10.87
N ALA A 89 -10.23 -0.70 11.83
CA ALA A 89 -10.21 -0.23 13.21
C ALA A 89 -9.60 1.18 13.34
#